data_AF-A0A1M7QRZ7-F1
#
_entry.id   AF-A0A1M7QRZ7-F1
#
_cell.length_a   1.000
_cell.length_b   1.000
_cell.length_c   1.000
_cell.angle_alpha   90.00
_cell.angle_beta   90.00
_cell.angle_gamma   90.00
#
_symmetry.space_group_name_H-M   'P 1'
#
loop_
_entity.id
_entity.type
_entity.pdbx_description
1 polymer ?
#
loop_
_entity_poly.entity_id
_entity_poly.type
_entity_poly.pdbx_seq_one_letter_code
_entity_poly.pdbx_strand_id
1 'polypeptide(L)'
;MKKLLKRKDTSTSDDIGLNIMSHLYPKVVSIPLLIRDLICQECQWSIPTFYRKIRIGSKGEVRISNAEREKIFEIVYAVLMNQAQKIKSLQKNGFSGNYLQSIGEVSSL
;
A
#
# COMPACT_ATOMS: atom_id res chain seq x y z
N MET A 1 41.31 8.30 32.24
CA MET A 1 41.17 8.87 30.88
C MET A 1 40.39 7.90 30.01
N LYS A 2 39.12 8.21 29.69
CA LYS A 2 38.28 7.39 28.79
C LYS A 2 38.71 7.68 27.34
N LYS A 3 39.28 6.70 26.64
CA LYS A 3 39.49 6.79 25.20
C LYS A 3 38.12 6.70 24.53
N LEU A 4 37.66 7.82 23.97
CA LEU A 4 36.48 7.88 23.10
C LEU A 4 36.76 7.00 21.87
N LEU A 5 36.02 5.89 21.73
CA LEU A 5 35.94 5.19 20.45
C LEU A 5 35.27 6.14 19.45
N LYS A 6 36.08 6.78 18.59
CA LYS A 6 35.59 7.41 17.38
C LYS A 6 34.99 6.29 16.52
N ARG A 7 33.66 6.29 16.37
CA ARG A 7 33.02 5.50 15.31
C ARG A 7 33.62 5.97 14.00
N LYS A 8 34.23 5.03 13.27
CA LYS A 8 34.73 5.28 11.93
C LYS A 8 33.50 5.39 11.05
N ASP A 9 33.08 6.62 10.76
CA ASP A 9 32.08 6.88 9.73
C ASP A 9 32.74 6.53 8.39
N THR A 10 32.64 5.26 8.00
CA THR A 10 32.96 4.82 6.65
C THR A 10 31.83 5.27 5.73
N SER A 11 31.88 6.54 5.36
CA SER A 11 31.26 7.04 4.14
C SER A 11 32.01 6.42 2.95
N THR A 12 31.60 5.21 2.60
CA THR A 12 31.99 4.53 1.35
C THR A 12 30.84 4.75 0.38
N SER A 13 31.15 5.44 -0.72
CA SER A 13 30.26 6.01 -1.72
C SER A 13 29.59 5.02 -2.67
N ASP A 14 29.62 3.71 -2.40
CA ASP A 14 29.21 2.69 -3.38
C ASP A 14 28.45 1.49 -2.79
N ASP A 15 27.71 1.68 -1.69
CA ASP A 15 26.73 0.70 -1.23
C ASP A 15 25.54 1.38 -0.54
N ILE A 16 24.88 2.30 -1.26
CA ILE A 16 23.47 2.61 -0.98
C ILE A 16 22.68 1.40 -1.49
N GLY A 17 22.83 0.28 -0.77
CA GLY A 17 22.11 -0.95 -0.98
C GLY A 17 20.64 -0.60 -1.10
N LEU A 18 20.12 -0.81 -2.29
CA LEU A 18 18.80 -0.40 -2.73
C LEU A 18 17.78 -0.90 -1.71
N ASN A 19 17.23 -0.02 -0.87
CA ASN A 19 16.25 -0.43 0.12
C ASN A 19 14.93 -0.71 -0.59
N ILE A 20 14.81 -1.90 -1.16
CA ILE A 20 13.64 -2.39 -1.90
C ILE A 20 12.38 -2.23 -1.04
N MET A 21 12.49 -2.44 0.27
CA MET A 21 11.37 -2.30 1.20
C MET A 21 10.82 -0.87 1.20
N SER A 22 11.70 0.12 1.10
CA SER A 22 11.34 1.54 1.06
C SER A 22 10.47 1.91 -0.15
N HIS A 23 10.56 1.15 -1.25
CA HIS A 23 9.74 1.34 -2.46
C HIS A 23 8.52 0.43 -2.53
N LEU A 24 8.64 -0.81 -2.05
CA LEU A 24 7.54 -1.79 -2.11
C LEU A 24 6.50 -1.56 -1.01
N TYR A 25 6.93 -1.26 0.21
CA TYR A 25 6.03 -1.16 1.36
C TYR A 25 4.93 -0.09 1.17
N PRO A 26 5.22 1.15 0.71
CA PRO A 26 4.16 2.14 0.47
C PRO A 26 3.12 1.66 -0.56
N LYS A 27 3.57 0.95 -1.60
CA LYS A 27 2.67 0.41 -2.64
C LYS A 27 1.74 -0.64 -2.04
N VAL A 28 2.25 -1.54 -1.21
CA VAL A 28 1.44 -2.59 -0.56
C VAL A 28 0.45 -2.00 0.44
N VAL A 29 0.87 -1.04 1.26
CA VAL A 29 -0.01 -0.38 2.24
C VAL A 29 -1.10 0.46 1.58
N SER A 30 -0.88 0.97 0.36
CA SER A 30 -1.92 1.69 -0.39
C SER A 30 -3.03 0.79 -0.96
N ILE A 31 -2.81 -0.53 -1.09
CA ILE A 31 -3.77 -1.44 -1.74
C ILE A 31 -5.14 -1.46 -1.04
N PRO A 32 -5.22 -1.63 0.30
CA PRO A 32 -6.51 -1.65 0.99
C PRO A 32 -7.26 -0.32 0.88
N LEU A 33 -6.55 0.81 0.83
CA LEU A 33 -7.14 2.13 0.64
C LEU A 33 -7.76 2.27 -0.75
N LEU A 34 -7.02 1.86 -1.79
CA LEU A 34 -7.51 1.85 -3.17
C LEU A 34 -8.73 0.95 -3.34
N ILE A 35 -8.70 -0.26 -2.76
CA ILE A 35 -9.83 -1.20 -2.79
C ILE A 35 -11.06 -0.59 -2.11
N ARG A 36 -10.88 0.01 -0.91
CA ARG A 36 -11.97 0.69 -0.20
C ARG A 36 -12.60 1.77 -1.07
N ASP A 37 -11.79 2.64 -1.66
CA ASP A 37 -12.28 3.80 -2.40
C ASP A 37 -13.06 3.37 -3.64
N LEU A 38 -12.57 2.35 -4.36
CA LEU A 38 -13.27 1.76 -5.50
C LEU A 38 -14.57 1.07 -5.11
N ILE A 39 -14.59 0.31 -4.00
CA ILE A 39 -15.84 -0.30 -3.50
C ILE A 39 -16.85 0.78 -3.13
N CYS A 40 -16.41 1.85 -2.44
CA CYS A 40 -17.28 2.98 -2.11
C CYS A 40 -17.88 3.62 -3.36
N GLN A 41 -17.06 3.84 -4.40
CA GLN A 41 -17.52 4.40 -5.66
C GLN A 41 -18.53 3.50 -6.37
N GLU A 42 -18.17 2.23 -6.62
CA GLU A 42 -18.98 1.30 -7.43
C GLU A 42 -20.25 0.83 -6.72
N CYS A 43 -20.20 0.66 -5.40
CA CYS A 43 -21.36 0.27 -4.59
C CYS A 43 -22.14 1.47 -4.04
N GLN A 44 -21.74 2.71 -4.37
CA GLN A 44 -22.35 3.96 -3.86
C GLN A 44 -22.39 4.00 -2.32
N TRP A 45 -21.32 3.53 -1.68
CA TRP A 45 -21.18 3.58 -0.23
C TRP A 45 -20.38 4.80 0.21
N SER A 46 -20.77 5.36 1.35
CA SER A 46 -19.89 6.27 2.09
C SER A 46 -18.77 5.48 2.78
N ILE A 47 -17.63 6.14 3.08
CA ILE A 47 -16.54 5.54 3.88
C ILE A 47 -17.06 4.96 5.22
N PRO A 48 -17.94 5.65 5.99
CA PRO A 48 -18.56 5.05 7.17
C PRO A 48 -19.39 3.79 6.88
N THR A 49 -20.12 3.74 5.75
CA THR A 49 -20.88 2.54 5.36
C THR A 49 -19.95 1.36 5.08
N PHE A 50 -18.84 1.59 4.37
CA PHE A 50 -17.82 0.56 4.16
C PHE A 50 -17.33 -0.02 5.49
N TYR A 51 -16.92 0.82 6.45
CA TYR A 51 -16.42 0.35 7.74
C TYR A 51 -17.50 -0.31 8.61
N ARG A 52 -18.77 0.06 8.45
CA ARG A 52 -19.88 -0.68 9.09
C ARG A 52 -20.07 -2.06 8.47
N LYS A 53 -20.01 -2.18 7.14
CA LYS A 53 -20.24 -3.44 6.42
C LYS A 53 -19.08 -4.44 6.57
N ILE A 54 -17.84 -3.96 6.72
CA ILE A 54 -16.67 -4.84 6.92
C ILE A 54 -16.61 -5.44 8.34
N ARG A 55 -17.17 -4.75 9.34
CA ARG A 55 -17.28 -5.26 10.71
C ARG A 55 -18.48 -6.19 10.75
N ILE A 56 -18.24 -7.50 10.70
CA ILE A 56 -19.28 -8.52 10.95
C ILE A 56 -20.06 -8.09 12.20
N GLY A 57 -21.35 -7.80 12.05
CA GLY A 57 -22.18 -7.39 13.17
C GLY A 57 -22.23 -8.51 14.21
N SER A 58 -22.37 -8.17 15.49
CA SER A 58 -22.53 -9.11 16.61
C SER A 58 -23.72 -10.08 16.49
N LYS A 59 -24.55 -9.93 15.44
CA LYS A 59 -25.67 -10.81 15.07
C LYS A 59 -25.49 -11.52 13.71
N GLY A 60 -24.28 -11.53 13.14
CA GLY A 60 -23.93 -12.39 12.01
C GLY A 60 -24.46 -11.99 10.62
N GLU A 61 -25.35 -11.00 10.49
CA GLU A 61 -25.91 -10.64 9.18
C GLU A 61 -25.16 -9.46 8.53
N VAL A 62 -24.32 -9.79 7.57
CA VAL A 62 -23.71 -8.82 6.65
C VAL A 62 -24.72 -8.49 5.55
N ARG A 63 -25.24 -7.26 5.53
CA ARG A 63 -26.13 -6.75 4.47
C ARG A 63 -25.33 -6.36 3.23
N ILE A 64 -24.76 -7.33 2.54
CA ILE A 64 -24.17 -7.18 1.20
C ILE A 64 -25.11 -7.89 0.22
N SER A 65 -25.60 -7.18 -0.79
CA SER A 65 -26.42 -7.79 -1.85
C SER A 65 -25.55 -8.67 -2.75
N ASN A 66 -26.18 -9.59 -3.51
CA ASN A 66 -25.42 -10.44 -4.45
C ASN A 66 -24.65 -9.60 -5.49
N ALA A 67 -25.25 -8.52 -5.99
CA ALA A 67 -24.59 -7.61 -6.93
C ALA A 67 -23.40 -6.87 -6.29
N GLU A 68 -23.55 -6.37 -5.05
CA GLU A 68 -22.45 -5.76 -4.30
C GLU A 68 -21.32 -6.78 -4.09
N ARG A 69 -21.66 -8.03 -3.75
CA ARG A 69 -20.70 -9.12 -3.56
C ARG A 69 -19.89 -9.39 -4.82
N GLU A 70 -20.55 -9.57 -5.96
CA GLU A 70 -19.89 -9.80 -7.25
C GLU A 70 -18.95 -8.64 -7.60
N LYS A 71 -19.43 -7.39 -7.44
CA LYS A 71 -18.64 -6.19 -7.70
C LYS A 71 -17.42 -6.09 -6.79
N ILE A 72 -17.54 -6.42 -5.50
CA ILE A 72 -16.41 -6.44 -4.56
C ILE A 72 -15.33 -7.43 -5.02
N PHE A 73 -15.69 -8.65 -5.42
CA PHE A 73 -14.71 -9.63 -5.90
C PHE A 73 -14.02 -9.17 -7.18
N GLU A 74 -14.77 -8.59 -8.12
CA GLU A 74 -14.23 -8.01 -9.35
C GLU A 74 -13.20 -6.92 -9.06
N ILE A 75 -13.53 -5.96 -8.20
CA ILE A 75 -12.64 -4.85 -7.81
C ILE A 75 -11.37 -5.38 -7.15
N VAL A 76 -11.52 -6.26 -6.16
CA VAL A 76 -10.37 -6.81 -5.41
C VAL A 76 -9.42 -7.54 -6.36
N TYR A 77 -9.96 -8.41 -7.23
CA TYR A 77 -9.15 -9.14 -8.20
C TYR A 77 -8.43 -8.18 -9.16
N ALA A 78 -9.16 -7.24 -9.75
CA ALA A 78 -8.60 -6.29 -10.71
C ALA A 78 -7.47 -5.45 -10.09
N VAL A 79 -7.67 -4.94 -8.87
CA VAL A 79 -6.65 -4.15 -8.16
C VAL A 79 -5.43 -5.02 -7.87
N LEU A 80 -5.59 -6.21 -7.30
CA LEU A 80 -4.47 -7.07 -6.97
C LEU A 80 -3.65 -7.46 -8.20
N MET A 81 -4.32 -7.80 -9.31
CA MET A 81 -3.65 -8.14 -10.57
C MET A 81 -2.91 -6.95 -11.17
N ASN A 82 -3.51 -5.76 -11.16
CA ASN A 82 -2.87 -4.55 -11.65
C ASN A 82 -1.63 -4.19 -10.81
N GLN A 83 -1.72 -4.30 -9.49
CA GLN A 83 -0.60 -4.03 -8.59
C GLN A 83 0.51 -5.07 -8.73
N ALA A 84 0.16 -6.36 -8.88
CA ALA A 84 1.13 -7.42 -9.15
C ALA A 84 1.88 -7.20 -10.46
N GLN A 85 1.19 -6.77 -11.53
CA GLN A 85 1.81 -6.41 -12.81
C GLN A 85 2.77 -5.23 -12.66
N LYS A 86 2.39 -4.18 -11.92
CA LYS A 86 3.26 -3.03 -11.61
C LYS A 86 4.49 -3.42 -10.81
N ILE A 87 4.35 -4.29 -9.82
CA ILE A 87 5.49 -4.79 -9.03
C ILE A 87 6.42 -5.62 -9.92
N LYS A 88 5.87 -6.46 -10.80
CA LYS A 88 6.64 -7.28 -11.73
C LYS A 88 7.42 -6.45 -12.77
N SER A 89 6.90 -5.30 -13.20
CA SER A 89 7.63 -4.41 -14.11
C SER A 89 8.82 -3.71 -13.44
N LEU A 90 8.71 -3.40 -12.14
CA LEU A 90 9.83 -2.84 -11.36
C LEU A 90 11.01 -3.81 -11.26
N GLN A 91 10.75 -5.13 -11.23
CA GLN A 91 11.81 -6.13 -11.28
C GLN A 91 12.57 -6.15 -12.62
N LYS A 92 11.88 -5.83 -13.73
CA LYS A 92 12.46 -5.90 -15.08
C LYS A 92 13.27 -4.66 -15.46
N ASN A 93 12.89 -3.48 -14.96
CA ASN A 93 13.47 -2.21 -15.41
C ASN A 93 14.72 -1.77 -14.62
N GLY A 94 15.14 -2.54 -13.62
CA GLY A 94 16.15 -2.10 -12.65
C GLY A 94 15.60 -0.99 -11.76
N PHE A 95 15.84 -1.08 -10.46
CA PHE A 95 15.46 0.00 -9.56
C PHE A 95 16.40 1.19 -9.78
N SER A 96 15.91 2.27 -10.36
CA SER A 96 16.58 3.56 -10.32
C SER A 96 15.56 4.59 -9.83
N GLY A 97 15.84 5.28 -8.71
CA GLY A 97 15.01 6.41 -8.32
C GLY A 97 14.98 6.73 -6.83
N ASN A 98 15.30 7.99 -6.54
CA ASN A 98 15.43 8.61 -5.22
C ASN A 98 14.21 8.47 -4.31
N TYR A 99 14.46 8.04 -3.08
CA TYR A 99 13.51 7.81 -1.99
C TYR A 99 12.78 9.08 -1.49
N LEU A 100 13.36 10.26 -1.70
CA LEU A 100 12.89 11.51 -1.06
C LEU A 100 11.62 12.11 -1.67
N GLN A 101 11.16 11.63 -2.82
CA GLN A 101 9.99 12.20 -3.49
C GLN A 101 8.66 11.56 -3.04
N SER A 102 8.68 10.34 -2.49
CA SER A 102 7.45 9.63 -2.09
C SER A 102 6.96 9.94 -0.67
N ILE A 103 7.76 10.60 0.16
CA ILE A 103 7.40 10.93 1.56
C ILE A 103 6.72 12.30 1.69
N GLY A 104 6.80 13.17 0.67
CA GLY A 104 6.22 14.52 0.70
C GLY A 104 4.70 14.59 0.52
N GLU A 105 4.08 13.56 -0.04
CA GLU A 105 2.64 13.58 -0.36
C GLU A 105 1.74 13.05 0.77
N VAL A 106 2.31 12.40 1.79
CA VAL A 106 1.53 11.78 2.89
C VAL A 106 1.37 12.72 4.10
N SER A 107 2.11 13.83 4.17
CA SER A 107 2.03 14.79 5.28
C SER A 107 1.02 15.93 5.09
N SER A 108 0.19 15.89 4.06
CA SER A 108 -0.78 16.96 3.73
C SER A 108 -2.26 16.55 3.82
N LEU A 109 -2.59 15.46 4.54
CA LEU A 109 -3.97 15.06 4.84
C LEU A 109 -4.18 14.89 6.34
#